data_AF-A0A952L8W9-F1
#
_entry.id   AF-A0A952L8W9-F1
#
_cell.length_a   1.000
_cell.length_b   1.000
_cell.length_c   1.000
_cell.angle_alpha   90.00
_cell.angle_beta   90.00
_cell.angle_gamma   90.00
#
_symmetry.space_group_name_H-M   'P 1'
#
loop_
_entity.id
_entity.type
_entity.pdbx_description
1 polymer ?
#
loop_
_entity_poly.entity_id
_entity_poly.type
_entity_poly.pdbx_seq_one_letter_code
_entity_poly.pdbx_strand_id
1 'polypeptide(L)' 'MSEAAEGAGAGAGAARAYDIRQVLNALPHRYPLLLVDRVAALIPGETIHAVKAVSFNE' A
#
# COMPACT_ATOMS: atom_id res chain seq x y z
N MET A 1 -22.17 -11.75 -20.92
CA MET A 1 -21.08 -10.85 -21.34
C MET A 1 -20.29 -10.55 -20.09
N SER A 2 -19.53 -11.53 -19.59
CA SER A 2 -18.12 -11.79 -19.93
C SER A 2 -17.29 -10.53 -19.78
N GLU A 3 -16.67 -10.36 -18.61
CA GLU A 3 -15.21 -10.24 -18.54
C GLU A 3 -14.74 -11.08 -17.36
N ALA A 4 -14.36 -12.32 -17.70
CA ALA A 4 -13.34 -13.02 -16.96
C ALA A 4 -12.01 -12.27 -17.20
N ALA A 5 -11.31 -11.96 -16.12
CA ALA A 5 -9.86 -11.83 -16.12
C ALA A 5 -9.41 -12.61 -14.87
N GLU A 6 -9.36 -13.93 -14.98
CA GLU A 6 -8.11 -14.67 -15.18
C GLU A 6 -7.08 -14.36 -14.09
N GLY A 7 -6.82 -15.38 -13.26
CA GLY A 7 -5.68 -15.40 -12.37
C GLY A 7 -4.37 -15.37 -13.18
N ALA A 8 -3.43 -14.58 -12.71
CA ALA A 8 -2.03 -14.68 -13.10
C ALA A 8 -1.18 -14.62 -11.82
N GLY A 9 -0.76 -15.78 -11.35
CA GLY A 9 0.51 -15.87 -10.65
C GLY A 9 1.60 -15.47 -11.65
N ALA A 10 2.20 -14.30 -11.47
CA ALA A 10 3.36 -13.85 -12.23
C ALA A 10 4.19 -12.88 -11.37
N GLY A 11 5.34 -13.37 -10.90
CA GLY A 11 6.47 -12.54 -10.49
C GLY A 11 6.70 -12.44 -8.99
N ALA A 12 7.56 -13.32 -8.46
CA ALA A 12 8.33 -13.00 -7.27
C ALA A 12 9.06 -11.64 -7.49
N GLY A 13 8.77 -10.65 -6.64
CA GLY A 13 9.64 -9.50 -6.44
C GLY A 13 9.40 -8.22 -7.25
N ALA A 14 8.21 -7.94 -7.80
CA ALA A 14 7.94 -6.61 -8.35
C ALA A 14 7.53 -5.64 -7.21
N ALA A 15 8.42 -4.69 -6.87
CA ALA A 15 8.17 -3.69 -5.84
C ALA A 15 6.93 -2.83 -6.19
N ARG A 16 5.92 -2.85 -5.32
CA ARG A 16 4.66 -2.10 -5.53
C ARG A 16 4.63 -0.82 -4.68
N ALA A 17 4.31 0.31 -5.30
CA ALA A 17 4.08 1.57 -4.60
C ALA A 17 2.58 1.74 -4.27
N TYR A 18 2.28 2.41 -3.15
CA TYR A 18 0.92 2.77 -2.74
C TYR A 18 0.82 4.24 -2.35
N ASP A 19 -0.17 4.92 -2.89
CA ASP A 19 -0.56 6.27 -2.48
C ASP A 19 -1.53 6.24 -1.28
N ILE A 20 -1.74 7.37 -0.61
CA ILE A 20 -2.59 7.49 0.60
C ILE A 20 -3.99 6.88 0.43
N ARG A 21 -4.62 7.04 -0.75
CA ARG A 21 -5.95 6.48 -1.02
C ARG A 21 -5.94 4.95 -0.99
N GLN A 22 -4.88 4.35 -1.52
CA GLN A 22 -4.73 2.90 -1.54
C GLN A 22 -4.39 2.38 -0.14
N VAL A 23 -3.58 3.11 0.63
CA VAL A 23 -3.31 2.81 2.05
C VAL A 23 -4.59 2.84 2.88
N LEU A 24 -5.44 3.87 2.71
CA LEU A 24 -6.73 4.00 3.40
C LEU A 24 -7.74 2.91 3.05
N ASN A 25 -7.69 2.39 1.83
CA ASN A 25 -8.53 1.27 1.39
C ASN A 25 -7.99 -0.08 1.90
N ALA A 26 -6.66 -0.20 2.03
CA ALA A 26 -6.01 -1.41 2.51
C ALA A 26 -6.09 -1.57 4.03
N LEU A 27 -6.07 -0.47 4.78
CA LEU A 27 -6.06 -0.46 6.24
C LEU A 27 -7.37 0.10 6.81
N PRO A 28 -7.92 -0.51 7.88
CA PRO A 28 -9.09 0.03 8.57
C PRO A 28 -8.76 1.27 9.44
N HIS A 29 -7.46 1.53 9.70
CA HIS A 29 -7.01 2.63 10.54
C HIS A 29 -7.40 4.00 9.97
N ARG A 30 -7.82 4.92 10.85
CA ARG A 30 -8.19 6.31 10.53
C ARG A 30 -7.52 7.24 11.53
N TYR A 31 -7.69 8.55 11.34
CA TYR A 31 -7.22 9.54 12.30
C TYR A 31 -7.69 9.19 13.72
N PRO A 32 -6.83 9.26 14.76
CA PRO A 32 -5.44 9.76 14.77
C PRO A 32 -4.35 8.69 14.64
N LEU A 33 -4.69 7.44 14.29
CA LEU A 33 -3.77 6.30 14.39
C LEU A 33 -3.20 5.81 13.05
N LEU A 34 -3.62 6.40 11.92
CA LEU A 34 -3.00 6.09 10.63
C LEU A 34 -1.67 6.83 10.51
N LEU A 35 -0.56 6.13 10.75
CA LEU A 35 0.80 6.70 10.77
C LEU A 35 1.60 6.39 9.50
N VAL A 36 0.92 6.19 8.37
CA VAL A 36 1.54 5.85 7.08
C VAL A 36 0.90 6.70 5.98
N ASP A 37 1.70 7.56 5.32
CA ASP A 37 1.21 8.45 4.28
C ASP A 37 1.33 7.84 2.88
N ARG A 38 2.46 7.17 2.61
CA ARG A 38 2.72 6.52 1.33
C ARG A 38 3.63 5.30 1.47
N VAL A 39 3.52 4.37 0.53
CA VAL A 39 4.43 3.22 0.38
C VAL A 39 5.27 3.42 -0.87
N ALA A 40 6.59 3.50 -0.70
CA ALA A 40 7.54 3.65 -1.80
C ALA A 40 7.83 2.32 -2.50
N ALA A 41 7.92 1.23 -1.74
CA ALA A 41 8.14 -0.12 -2.26
C ALA A 41 7.53 -1.18 -1.33
N LEU A 42 6.90 -2.20 -1.91
CA LEU A 42 6.36 -3.36 -1.20
C LEU A 42 6.78 -4.62 -1.96
N ILE A 43 7.49 -5.52 -1.27
CA ILE A 43 7.72 -6.89 -1.70
C ILE A 43 6.87 -7.80 -0.78
N PRO A 44 5.76 -8.35 -1.29
CA PRO A 44 4.83 -9.13 -0.48
C PRO A 44 5.52 -10.30 0.23
N GLY A 45 5.31 -10.41 1.54
CA GLY A 45 5.90 -11.48 2.36
C GLY A 45 7.37 -11.28 2.73
N GLU A 46 8.01 -10.18 2.30
CA GLU A 46 9.43 -9.93 2.55
C GLU A 46 9.64 -8.58 3.24
N THR A 47 9.47 -7.46 2.52
CA THR A 47 9.78 -6.12 3.03
C THR A 47 8.81 -5.05 2.53
N ILE A 48 8.68 -3.99 3.32
CA ILE A 48 7.91 -2.79 2.96
C ILE A 48 8.71 -1.54 3.33
N HIS A 49 8.79 -0.59 2.40
CA HIS A 49 9.34 0.74 2.60
C HIS A 49 8.22 1.76 2.50
N ALA A 50 7.87 2.36 3.64
CA ALA A 50 6.82 3.38 3.75
C ALA A 50 7.36 4.68 4.35
N VAL A 51 6.64 5.77 4.12
CA VAL A 51 7.01 7.11 4.59
C VAL A 51 5.86 7.67 5.43
N LYS A 52 6.24 8.23 6.58
CA LYS A 52 5.41 9.10 7.42
C LYS A 52 5.99 10.51 7.39
N ALA A 53 5.20 11.48 6.95
CA ALA A 53 5.52 12.88 7.05
C ALA A 53 5.26 13.35 8.49
N VAL A 54 6.29 13.89 9.13
CA VAL A 54 6.24 14.43 10.48
C VAL A 54 6.09 15.93 10.37
N SER A 55 5.10 16.50 11.04
CA SER A 55 4.83 17.93 11.05
C SER A 55 4.36 18.38 12.43
N PHE A 56 4.37 19.68 12.71
CA PHE A 56 3.82 20.20 13.97
C PHE A 56 2.30 19.91 14.11
N ASN A 57 1.60 19.68 12.99
CA ASN A 57 0.17 19.38 12.93
C ASN A 57 -0.05 17.87 12.66
N GLU A 58 0.36 17.03 13.61
CA GLU A 58 0.07 15.59 13.64
C GLU A 58 -1.19 15.26 14.45
#